data_AF-A0A1F2RBH3-F1
#
_entry.id   AF-A0A1F2RBH3-F1
#
_cell.length_a   1.000
_cell.length_b   1.000
_cell.length_c   1.000
_cell.angle_alpha   90.00
_cell.angle_beta   90.00
_cell.angle_gamma   90.00
#
_symmetry.space_group_name_H-M   'P 1'
#
loop_
_entity.id
_entity.type
_entity.pdbx_description
1 polymer ?
#
loop_
_entity_poly.entity_id
_entity_poly.type
_entity_poly.pdbx_seq_one_letter_code
_entity_poly.pdbx_strand_id
1 'polypeptide(L)'
;MFTARDRSQVSSVKSYVCAPGFSVVELLVAAAITLTVAAGVVGLIGPAQAALSAQPEVAVVQQRLRVMAEALFDDLVMAGAGRLHSSFAPVLPFRRGAVNDAGPGQFASDVITLYYVPATPAETTLAADVAPSGTVLAVAADSTCPQNASPCGFQAGMDVLIFDDTGDFGRYTVTAVSTSPAELTVSPNIATSYRAGSRVVQAVDRTYFLKNDTTSDTHQLMSYDGSTNGDLPVVDHVVGLTFEYFGDPHPPMLRTAATVADSWTTYGPRPPAIGVQSTAYPAGENCVFQIDIDSGQQVPRLPVLGAGSNTLVQLTAVDLTDGPWCPDATAANRWDADLLRIRKIAVTVRVEAAIDALRGPAGRLFARPGTSRAGRTWVPDQELRFQVSPRNLNLGR
;
A
#
# COMPACT_ATOMS: atom_id res chain seq x y z
N MET A 1 -12.09 -20.81 -110.31
CA MET A 1 -13.52 -20.53 -110.12
C MET A 1 -13.62 -19.15 -109.49
N PHE A 2 -14.13 -18.20 -110.26
CA PHE A 2 -14.42 -16.82 -109.85
C PHE A 2 -15.41 -16.80 -108.69
N THR A 3 -15.25 -15.88 -107.72
CA THR A 3 -16.19 -14.78 -107.53
C THR A 3 -15.64 -13.75 -106.53
N ALA A 4 -15.85 -12.48 -106.91
CA ALA A 4 -15.34 -11.27 -106.30
C ALA A 4 -16.36 -10.61 -105.34
N ARG A 5 -15.89 -9.51 -104.71
CA ARG A 5 -16.56 -8.51 -103.84
C ARG A 5 -16.46 -8.82 -102.33
N ASP A 6 -16.22 -7.85 -101.45
CA ASP A 6 -16.46 -6.41 -101.56
C ASP A 6 -15.50 -5.59 -100.66
N ARG A 7 -15.23 -4.34 -101.09
CA ARG A 7 -14.49 -3.32 -100.36
C ARG A 7 -15.39 -2.65 -99.32
N SER A 8 -14.89 -2.44 -98.11
CA SER A 8 -15.15 -1.21 -97.35
C SER A 8 -14.19 -1.08 -96.17
N GLN A 9 -13.03 -0.47 -96.41
CA GLN A 9 -12.26 0.15 -95.33
C GLN A 9 -13.00 1.41 -94.89
N VAL A 10 -13.65 1.33 -93.74
CA VAL A 10 -14.19 2.48 -93.02
C VAL A 10 -13.02 3.23 -92.42
N SER A 11 -12.72 4.41 -92.96
CA SER A 11 -11.83 5.39 -92.35
C SER A 11 -12.47 5.92 -91.06
N SER A 12 -11.94 5.48 -89.92
CA SER A 12 -12.26 6.02 -88.59
C SER A 12 -11.76 7.47 -88.50
N VAL A 13 -12.62 8.42 -88.86
CA VAL A 13 -12.43 9.84 -88.54
C VAL A 13 -12.52 9.98 -87.02
N LYS A 14 -11.39 10.26 -86.35
CA LYS A 14 -11.39 10.74 -84.97
C LYS A 14 -12.09 12.11 -84.97
N SER A 15 -13.36 12.12 -84.59
CA SER A 15 -14.06 13.35 -84.21
C SER A 15 -13.36 13.92 -82.97
N TYR A 16 -12.55 14.96 -83.17
CA TYR A 16 -12.15 15.82 -82.06
C TYR A 16 -13.42 16.57 -81.64
N VAL A 17 -14.15 15.99 -80.68
CA VAL A 17 -15.18 16.73 -79.95
C VAL A 17 -14.44 17.89 -79.29
N CYS A 18 -14.69 19.10 -79.77
CA CYS A 18 -14.22 20.32 -79.13
C CYS A 18 -14.87 20.34 -77.75
N ALA A 19 -14.12 19.94 -76.72
CA ALA A 19 -14.62 19.98 -75.36
C ALA A 19 -15.00 21.44 -75.06
N PRO A 20 -16.23 21.73 -74.59
CA PRO A 20 -16.59 23.08 -74.21
C PRO A 20 -15.58 23.57 -73.18
N GLY A 21 -14.93 24.71 -73.45
CA GLY A 21 -14.04 25.34 -72.50
C GLY A 21 -14.80 25.70 -71.23
N PHE A 22 -14.17 25.51 -70.07
CA PHE A 22 -14.77 25.86 -68.78
C PHE A 22 -15.08 27.35 -68.72
N SER A 23 -16.26 27.69 -68.18
CA SER A 23 -16.57 29.10 -67.91
C SER A 23 -15.70 29.63 -66.77
N VAL A 24 -15.43 30.94 -66.76
CA VAL A 24 -14.73 31.61 -65.66
C VAL A 24 -15.44 31.36 -64.31
N VAL A 25 -16.77 31.24 -64.34
CA VAL A 25 -17.58 30.95 -63.15
C VAL A 25 -17.32 29.54 -62.62
N GLU A 26 -17.23 28.51 -63.47
CA GLU A 26 -16.89 27.15 -63.05
C GLU A 26 -15.49 27.07 -62.42
N LEU A 27 -14.51 27.77 -63.01
CA LEU A 27 -13.15 27.84 -62.45
C LEU A 27 -13.13 28.50 -61.08
N LEU A 28 -13.89 29.59 -60.88
CA LEU A 28 -14.01 30.26 -59.59
C LEU A 28 -14.69 29.39 -58.53
N VAL A 29 -15.79 28.71 -58.88
CA VAL A 29 -16.49 27.79 -57.98
C VAL A 29 -15.59 26.61 -57.61
N ALA A 30 -14.91 26.00 -58.59
CA ALA A 30 -13.98 24.89 -58.34
C ALA A 30 -12.81 25.32 -57.46
N ALA A 31 -12.22 26.50 -57.69
CA ALA A 31 -11.14 27.05 -56.87
C ALA A 31 -11.61 27.33 -55.43
N ALA A 32 -12.79 27.93 -55.26
CA ALA A 32 -13.35 28.21 -53.94
C ALA A 32 -13.61 26.92 -53.14
N ILE A 33 -14.19 25.90 -53.77
CA ILE A 33 -14.41 24.58 -53.15
C ILE A 33 -13.08 23.95 -52.76
N THR A 34 -12.10 23.94 -53.67
CA THR A 34 -10.77 23.32 -53.42
C THR A 34 -10.05 24.00 -52.25
N LEU A 35 -10.06 25.33 -52.19
CA LEU A 35 -9.47 26.08 -51.07
C LEU A 35 -10.20 25.82 -49.76
N THR A 36 -11.52 25.71 -49.78
CA THR A 36 -12.33 25.43 -48.58
C THR A 36 -12.04 24.04 -48.03
N VAL A 37 -11.96 23.04 -48.90
CA VAL A 37 -11.61 21.66 -48.51
C VAL A 37 -10.17 21.60 -48.02
N ALA A 38 -9.22 22.24 -48.71
CA ALA A 38 -7.82 22.27 -48.27
C ALA A 38 -7.66 22.96 -46.91
N ALA A 39 -8.33 24.08 -46.68
CA ALA A 39 -8.35 24.77 -45.40
C ALA A 39 -8.95 23.89 -44.28
N GLY A 40 -10.03 23.16 -44.58
CA GLY A 40 -10.62 22.19 -43.67
C GLY A 40 -9.64 21.07 -43.28
N VAL A 41 -8.97 20.47 -44.26
CA VAL A 41 -7.97 19.41 -44.03
C VAL A 41 -6.80 19.93 -43.21
N VAL A 42 -6.23 21.08 -43.56
CA VAL A 42 -5.12 21.70 -42.81
C VAL A 42 -5.56 22.06 -41.38
N GLY A 43 -6.81 22.51 -41.21
CA GLY A 43 -7.41 22.76 -39.89
C GLY A 43 -7.45 21.53 -38.99
N LEU A 44 -7.49 20.32 -39.55
CA LEU A 44 -7.49 19.05 -38.81
C LEU A 44 -6.08 18.53 -38.46
N ILE A 45 -5.04 18.94 -39.18
CA ILE A 45 -3.66 18.44 -38.97
C ILE A 45 -3.14 18.81 -37.58
N GLY A 46 -3.33 20.08 -37.15
CA GLY A 46 -2.84 20.55 -35.86
C GLY A 46 -3.45 19.80 -34.66
N PRO A 47 -4.79 19.67 -34.56
CA PRO A 47 -5.43 18.85 -33.54
C PRO A 47 -5.01 17.38 -33.59
N ALA A 48 -4.87 16.79 -34.78
CA ALA A 48 -4.45 15.40 -34.92
C ALA A 48 -3.02 15.17 -34.38
N GLN A 49 -2.08 16.06 -34.69
CA GLN A 49 -0.71 15.98 -34.17
C GLN A 49 -0.68 16.15 -32.64
N ALA A 50 -1.44 17.11 -32.10
CA ALA A 50 -1.55 17.31 -30.66
C ALA A 50 -2.09 16.05 -29.95
N ALA A 51 -3.16 15.45 -30.47
CA ALA A 51 -3.71 14.21 -29.93
C ALA A 51 -2.70 13.05 -29.99
N LEU A 52 -2.03 12.87 -31.13
CA LEU A 52 -1.03 11.82 -31.30
C LEU A 52 0.19 11.98 -30.38
N SER A 53 0.58 13.22 -30.05
CA SER A 53 1.65 13.48 -29.08
C SER A 53 1.27 13.18 -27.63
N ALA A 54 -0.02 13.35 -27.28
CA ALA A 54 -0.52 13.16 -25.92
C ALA A 54 -0.91 11.70 -25.62
N GLN A 55 -1.37 10.96 -26.63
CA GLN A 55 -1.86 9.58 -26.47
C GLN A 55 -0.87 8.61 -25.80
N PRO A 56 0.42 8.58 -26.17
CA PRO A 56 1.39 7.72 -25.50
C PRO A 56 1.51 8.05 -24.01
N GLU A 57 1.52 9.33 -23.66
CA GLU A 57 1.65 9.77 -22.27
C GLU A 57 0.41 9.40 -21.43
N VAL A 58 -0.80 9.50 -22.00
CA VAL A 58 -2.03 9.04 -21.34
C VAL A 58 -1.93 7.54 -21.01
N ALA A 59 -1.41 6.73 -21.93
CA ALA A 59 -1.22 5.30 -21.70
C ALA A 59 -0.17 5.02 -20.60
N VAL A 60 0.92 5.79 -20.56
CA VAL A 60 1.95 5.68 -19.50
C VAL A 60 1.37 6.03 -18.14
N VAL A 61 0.61 7.12 -18.01
CA VAL A 61 -0.05 7.50 -16.75
C VAL A 61 -0.97 6.40 -16.24
N GLN A 62 -1.78 5.81 -17.13
CA GLN A 62 -2.66 4.69 -16.79
C GLN A 62 -1.88 3.43 -16.38
N GLN A 63 -0.78 3.12 -17.05
CA GLN A 63 0.08 1.99 -16.70
C GLN A 63 0.73 2.19 -15.32
N ARG A 64 1.19 3.41 -15.01
CA ARG A 64 1.74 3.75 -13.69
C ARG A 64 0.72 3.58 -12.58
N LEU A 65 -0.51 4.06 -12.80
CA LEU A 65 -1.61 3.86 -11.85
C LEU A 65 -1.89 2.36 -11.61
N ARG A 66 -1.85 1.54 -12.67
CA ARG A 66 -2.04 0.09 -12.54
C ARG A 66 -0.93 -0.56 -11.71
N VAL A 67 0.33 -0.32 -12.03
CA VAL A 67 1.49 -0.92 -11.33
C VAL A 67 1.47 -0.55 -9.85
N MET A 68 1.19 0.71 -9.56
CA MET A 68 1.04 1.22 -8.20
C MET A 68 -0.11 0.56 -7.44
N ALA A 69 -1.29 0.49 -8.05
CA ALA A 69 -2.46 -0.12 -7.42
C ALA A 69 -2.22 -1.60 -7.11
N GLU A 70 -1.58 -2.34 -8.02
CA GLU A 70 -1.21 -3.75 -7.85
C GLU A 70 -0.22 -3.91 -6.68
N ALA A 71 0.88 -3.15 -6.68
CA ALA A 71 1.89 -3.21 -5.61
C ALA A 71 1.29 -2.90 -4.22
N LEU A 72 0.50 -1.83 -4.10
CA LEU A 72 -0.14 -1.48 -2.83
C LEU A 72 -1.19 -2.52 -2.41
N PHE A 73 -2.02 -2.99 -3.34
CA PHE A 73 -3.09 -3.92 -3.04
C PHE A 73 -2.58 -5.28 -2.55
N ASP A 74 -1.53 -5.81 -3.17
CA ASP A 74 -0.97 -7.12 -2.84
C ASP A 74 -0.44 -7.20 -1.41
N ASP A 75 0.26 -6.15 -0.94
CA ASP A 75 0.73 -6.10 0.45
C ASP A 75 -0.39 -5.71 1.43
N LEU A 76 -1.30 -4.80 1.05
CA LEU A 76 -2.42 -4.39 1.90
C LEU A 76 -3.38 -5.55 2.20
N VAL A 77 -3.66 -6.43 1.24
CA VAL A 77 -4.58 -7.55 1.48
C VAL A 77 -4.01 -8.59 2.45
N MET A 78 -2.67 -8.68 2.51
CA MET A 78 -1.93 -9.61 3.37
C MET A 78 -1.71 -9.09 4.78
N ALA A 79 -1.81 -7.78 5.00
CA ALA A 79 -1.60 -7.14 6.30
C ALA A 79 -2.29 -7.90 7.45
N GLY A 80 -1.53 -8.17 8.51
CA GLY A 80 -1.97 -8.91 9.70
C GLY A 80 -2.01 -10.44 9.59
N ALA A 81 -1.53 -11.04 8.48
CA ALA A 81 -1.40 -12.50 8.39
C ALA A 81 -0.50 -13.02 9.53
N GLY A 82 -0.80 -14.23 10.04
CA GLY A 82 -0.05 -14.84 11.16
C GLY A 82 -0.55 -14.49 12.56
N ARG A 83 -1.83 -14.12 12.69
CA ARG A 83 -2.49 -13.78 13.98
C ARG A 83 -1.83 -12.62 14.73
N LEU A 84 -1.13 -11.73 14.03
CA LEU A 84 -0.47 -10.57 14.63
C LEU A 84 -1.48 -9.64 15.34
N HIS A 85 -2.68 -9.53 14.78
CA HIS A 85 -3.75 -8.65 15.25
C HIS A 85 -4.27 -8.93 16.67
N SER A 86 -4.02 -10.12 17.22
CA SER A 86 -4.33 -10.44 18.61
C SER A 86 -3.26 -10.01 19.61
N SER A 87 -2.09 -9.56 19.13
CA SER A 87 -0.98 -9.14 19.98
C SER A 87 -0.64 -7.68 19.75
N PHE A 88 -0.48 -7.24 18.50
CA PHE A 88 -0.16 -5.84 18.17
C PHE A 88 -0.82 -5.37 16.86
N ALA A 89 -0.76 -4.07 16.59
CA ALA A 89 -1.29 -3.49 15.36
C ALA A 89 -0.37 -3.73 14.16
N PRO A 90 -0.80 -4.49 13.13
CA PRO A 90 0.02 -4.79 11.96
C PRO A 90 0.00 -3.70 10.88
N VAL A 91 -0.78 -2.64 11.06
CA VAL A 91 -0.89 -1.49 10.16
C VAL A 91 -0.55 -0.23 10.94
N LEU A 92 0.49 0.49 10.51
CA LEU A 92 0.97 1.70 11.18
C LEU A 92 1.01 2.87 10.19
N PRO A 93 0.40 4.03 10.51
CA PRO A 93 0.36 5.20 9.63
C PRO A 93 1.65 6.04 9.71
N PHE A 94 2.79 5.38 9.83
CA PHE A 94 4.10 6.00 9.97
C PHE A 94 5.17 5.00 9.57
N ARG A 95 6.34 5.51 9.18
CA ARG A 95 7.47 4.69 8.74
C ARG A 95 8.04 3.91 9.92
N ARG A 96 8.22 2.60 9.76
CA ARG A 96 9.03 1.81 10.69
C ARG A 96 10.24 1.16 10.02
N GLY A 97 11.36 1.13 10.72
CA GLY A 97 12.48 0.27 10.36
C GLY A 97 13.84 0.70 10.89
N ALA A 98 14.90 0.21 10.25
CA ALA A 98 16.27 0.45 10.71
C ALA A 98 16.77 1.86 10.35
N VAL A 99 16.19 2.48 9.33
CA VAL A 99 16.58 3.79 8.80
C VAL A 99 15.38 4.70 8.73
N ASN A 100 15.55 5.95 9.20
CA ASN A 100 14.52 6.98 9.25
C ASN A 100 13.23 6.49 9.94
N ASP A 101 13.39 5.71 11.01
CA ASP A 101 12.30 5.23 11.86
C ASP A 101 11.52 6.42 12.42
N ALA A 102 10.19 6.40 12.25
CA ALA A 102 9.36 7.42 12.87
C ALA A 102 9.24 7.13 14.36
N GLY A 103 9.31 8.20 15.17
CA GLY A 103 9.13 8.09 16.60
C GLY A 103 7.74 7.55 16.97
N PRO A 104 7.58 6.98 18.16
CA PRO A 104 6.28 6.50 18.64
C PRO A 104 5.25 7.64 18.69
N GLY A 105 4.01 7.32 18.26
CA GLY A 105 2.90 8.28 18.23
C GLY A 105 2.93 9.28 17.08
N GLN A 106 3.73 9.02 16.04
CA GLN A 106 3.66 9.81 14.82
C GLN A 106 2.54 9.31 13.89
N PHE A 107 2.02 10.24 13.09
CA PHE A 107 1.05 9.97 12.03
C PHE A 107 1.46 10.73 10.78
N ALA A 108 1.45 10.04 9.64
CA ALA A 108 1.61 10.62 8.32
C ALA A 108 0.53 10.07 7.39
N SER A 109 -0.16 10.96 6.69
CA SER A 109 -1.25 10.57 5.79
C SER A 109 -0.76 9.91 4.50
N ASP A 110 0.51 10.06 4.16
CA ASP A 110 1.15 9.59 2.93
C ASP A 110 2.19 8.50 3.19
N VAL A 111 2.16 7.89 4.39
CA VAL A 111 3.04 6.79 4.79
C VAL A 111 2.19 5.68 5.40
N ILE A 112 2.54 4.44 5.09
CA ILE A 112 1.97 3.26 5.75
C ILE A 112 3.03 2.19 5.89
N THR A 113 3.11 1.57 7.07
CA THR A 113 3.90 0.36 7.33
C THR A 113 2.96 -0.81 7.62
N LEU A 114 3.28 -1.96 7.03
CA LEU A 114 2.50 -3.18 7.08
C LEU A 114 3.38 -4.32 7.59
N TYR A 115 2.83 -5.11 8.50
CA TYR A 115 3.41 -6.37 8.94
C TYR A 115 2.50 -7.53 8.56
N TYR A 116 3.09 -8.60 8.04
CA TYR A 116 2.40 -9.85 7.82
C TYR A 116 3.36 -11.04 7.85
N VAL A 117 2.86 -12.19 8.28
CA VAL A 117 3.60 -13.46 8.21
C VAL A 117 3.38 -14.07 6.82
N PRO A 118 4.44 -14.33 6.03
CA PRO A 118 4.31 -15.00 4.74
C PRO A 118 3.88 -16.47 4.93
N ALA A 119 3.44 -17.13 3.86
CA ALA A 119 3.02 -18.53 3.90
C ALA A 119 4.22 -19.49 4.01
N THR A 120 4.90 -19.49 5.16
CA THR A 120 6.08 -20.31 5.45
C THR A 120 5.89 -21.08 6.75
N PRO A 121 6.65 -22.17 6.96
CA PRO A 121 6.60 -22.91 8.23
C PRO A 121 7.39 -22.24 9.37
N ALA A 122 7.99 -21.06 9.12
CA ALA A 122 8.91 -20.38 10.03
C ALA A 122 8.16 -19.67 11.17
N GLU A 123 7.68 -20.46 12.12
CA GLU A 123 7.01 -20.02 13.34
C GLU A 123 7.43 -20.90 14.52
N THR A 124 7.66 -20.29 15.68
CA THR A 124 8.07 -20.95 16.92
C THR A 124 7.75 -20.05 18.14
N THR A 125 8.01 -20.52 19.34
CA THR A 125 8.07 -19.70 20.55
C THR A 125 9.46 -19.69 21.18
N LEU A 126 9.74 -18.72 22.05
CA LEU A 126 10.94 -18.69 22.87
C LEU A 126 10.89 -19.80 23.94
N ALA A 127 11.94 -20.61 24.02
CA ALA A 127 12.10 -21.65 25.04
C ALA A 127 12.58 -21.09 26.39
N ALA A 128 13.20 -19.92 26.39
CA ALA A 128 13.72 -19.25 27.58
C ALA A 128 13.52 -17.73 27.47
N ASP A 129 13.53 -17.04 28.62
CA ASP A 129 13.52 -15.59 28.67
C ASP A 129 14.76 -15.02 27.97
N VAL A 130 14.58 -13.90 27.27
CA VAL A 130 15.65 -13.17 26.60
C VAL A 130 15.72 -11.76 27.15
N ALA A 131 16.90 -11.36 27.60
CA ALA A 131 17.15 -10.04 28.15
C ALA A 131 17.51 -9.02 27.05
N PRO A 132 17.37 -7.71 27.33
CA PRO A 132 17.87 -6.66 26.44
C PRO A 132 19.37 -6.84 26.16
N SER A 133 19.80 -6.37 25.00
CA SER A 133 21.14 -6.59 24.43
C SER A 133 21.48 -8.04 24.06
N GLY A 134 20.57 -8.99 24.27
CA GLY A 134 20.73 -10.37 23.79
C GLY A 134 20.73 -10.47 22.27
N THR A 135 21.42 -11.47 21.73
CA THR A 135 21.45 -11.79 20.30
C THR A 135 21.10 -13.24 20.00
N VAL A 136 20.96 -14.08 21.03
CA VAL A 136 20.66 -15.51 20.89
C VAL A 136 19.28 -15.76 21.47
N LEU A 137 18.42 -16.36 20.65
CA LEU A 137 17.07 -16.79 21.00
C LEU A 137 17.08 -18.30 21.13
N ALA A 138 16.90 -18.82 22.35
CA ALA A 138 16.56 -20.22 22.52
C ALA A 138 15.11 -20.42 22.07
N VAL A 139 14.88 -21.29 21.07
CA VAL A 139 13.55 -21.50 20.49
C VAL A 139 13.02 -22.89 20.80
N ALA A 140 11.72 -22.98 21.05
CA ALA A 140 11.05 -24.25 21.35
C ALA A 140 10.78 -25.01 20.05
N ALA A 141 11.26 -26.24 19.93
CA ALA A 141 10.80 -27.13 18.87
C ALA A 141 9.36 -27.59 19.22
N ASP A 142 8.36 -26.82 18.84
CA ASP A 142 6.97 -27.19 19.06
C ASP A 142 6.48 -28.24 18.04
N SER A 143 5.26 -28.76 18.25
CA SER A 143 4.66 -29.76 17.35
C SER A 143 4.27 -29.21 15.97
N THR A 144 4.33 -27.90 15.77
CA THR A 144 4.05 -27.23 14.48
C THR A 144 5.30 -27.04 13.64
N CYS A 145 6.48 -27.11 14.24
CA CYS A 145 7.75 -27.14 13.54
C CYS A 145 7.84 -28.35 12.60
N PRO A 146 8.19 -28.17 11.32
CA PRO A 146 8.37 -29.30 10.42
C PRO A 146 9.48 -30.21 10.93
N GLN A 147 9.22 -31.53 10.98
CA GLN A 147 10.13 -32.51 11.59
C GLN A 147 11.55 -32.55 10.99
N ASN A 148 11.77 -31.95 9.82
CA ASN A 148 13.05 -31.90 9.12
C ASN A 148 13.54 -30.48 8.80
N ALA A 149 12.88 -29.44 9.30
CA ALA A 149 13.28 -28.05 9.07
C ALA A 149 13.79 -27.48 10.39
N SER A 150 15.11 -27.29 10.50
CA SER A 150 15.74 -27.01 11.80
C SER A 150 16.30 -25.60 11.88
N PRO A 151 16.03 -24.87 12.98
CA PRO A 151 14.90 -24.98 13.89
C PRO A 151 13.67 -24.35 13.22
N CYS A 152 12.59 -25.12 13.13
CA CYS A 152 11.26 -24.68 12.68
C CYS A 152 11.22 -23.98 11.31
N GLY A 153 12.17 -24.27 10.41
CA GLY A 153 12.21 -23.68 9.07
C GLY A 153 12.84 -22.29 8.95
N PHE A 154 13.39 -21.75 10.04
CA PHE A 154 14.17 -20.50 9.99
C PHE A 154 15.51 -20.69 9.28
N GLN A 155 15.95 -19.64 8.58
CA GLN A 155 17.23 -19.58 7.87
C GLN A 155 17.91 -18.23 8.12
N ALA A 156 19.24 -18.20 8.02
CA ALA A 156 19.97 -16.94 8.03
C ALA A 156 19.51 -16.05 6.87
N GLY A 157 19.33 -14.75 7.14
CA GLY A 157 18.78 -13.75 6.23
C GLY A 157 17.26 -13.59 6.32
N MET A 158 16.54 -14.42 7.09
CA MET A 158 15.11 -14.20 7.32
C MET A 158 14.87 -13.06 8.29
N ASP A 159 13.93 -12.17 7.94
CA ASP A 159 13.38 -11.20 8.88
C ASP A 159 12.32 -11.87 9.75
N VAL A 160 12.43 -11.61 11.05
CA VAL A 160 11.59 -12.20 12.09
C VAL A 160 11.01 -11.13 12.99
N LEU A 161 9.79 -11.38 13.45
CA LEU A 161 9.17 -10.63 14.52
C LEU A 161 9.16 -11.47 15.79
N ILE A 162 9.56 -10.86 16.90
CA ILE A 162 9.33 -11.37 18.24
C ILE A 162 8.21 -10.52 18.83
N PHE A 163 7.15 -11.14 19.34
CA PHE A 163 6.07 -10.42 20.01
C PHE A 163 5.48 -11.24 21.13
N ASP A 164 4.87 -10.55 22.08
CA ASP A 164 4.25 -11.17 23.24
C ASP A 164 2.80 -10.74 23.46
N ASP A 165 2.19 -11.26 24.52
CA ASP A 165 0.80 -10.99 24.87
C ASP A 165 0.61 -9.61 25.53
N THR A 166 1.67 -8.84 25.74
CA THR A 166 1.58 -7.46 26.27
C THR A 166 1.39 -6.42 25.18
N GLY A 167 1.64 -6.80 23.92
CA GLY A 167 1.63 -5.91 22.76
C GLY A 167 3.00 -5.30 22.43
N ASP A 168 4.05 -5.76 23.12
CA ASP A 168 5.43 -5.49 22.75
C ASP A 168 5.82 -6.32 21.52
N PHE A 169 6.52 -5.71 20.56
CA PHE A 169 7.01 -6.39 19.36
C PHE A 169 8.35 -5.84 18.87
N GLY A 170 9.25 -6.71 18.47
CA GLY A 170 10.57 -6.36 17.96
C GLY A 170 10.82 -7.04 16.63
N ARG A 171 11.51 -6.34 15.73
CA ARG A 171 11.91 -6.87 14.43
C ARG A 171 13.41 -7.11 14.40
N TYR A 172 13.80 -8.28 13.91
CA TYR A 172 15.19 -8.69 13.84
C TYR A 172 15.42 -9.49 12.56
N THR A 173 16.67 -9.60 12.13
CA THR A 173 17.10 -10.46 11.04
C THR A 173 17.91 -11.61 11.63
N VAL A 174 17.59 -12.83 11.24
CA VAL A 174 18.33 -14.03 11.65
C VAL A 174 19.70 -14.03 10.97
N THR A 175 20.77 -14.06 11.75
CA THR A 175 22.16 -14.07 11.25
C THR A 175 22.76 -15.47 11.25
N ALA A 176 22.35 -16.32 12.18
CA ALA A 176 22.78 -17.71 12.26
C ALA A 176 21.70 -18.58 12.88
N VAL A 177 21.79 -19.88 12.60
CA VAL A 177 20.81 -20.87 12.97
C VAL A 177 21.54 -22.11 13.51
N SER A 178 21.19 -22.53 14.73
CA SER A 178 21.72 -23.73 15.38
C SER A 178 20.59 -24.72 15.69
N THR A 179 20.90 -26.02 15.59
CA THR A 179 19.93 -27.12 15.69
C THR A 179 20.11 -27.94 16.97
N SER A 180 21.26 -27.82 17.63
CA SER A 180 21.59 -28.52 18.87
C SER A 180 22.59 -27.71 19.70
N PRO A 181 22.13 -26.81 20.58
CA PRO A 181 20.73 -26.50 20.91
C PRO A 181 20.00 -25.74 19.78
N ALA A 182 18.66 -25.80 19.78
CA ALA A 182 17.81 -25.08 18.86
C ALA A 182 17.83 -23.58 19.18
N GLU A 183 18.61 -22.82 18.42
CA GLU A 183 18.86 -21.40 18.68
C GLU A 183 18.86 -20.60 17.38
N LEU A 184 18.36 -19.36 17.46
CA LEU A 184 18.49 -18.35 16.42
C LEU A 184 19.41 -17.25 16.92
N THR A 185 20.45 -16.92 16.16
CA THR A 185 21.19 -15.67 16.37
C THR A 185 20.56 -14.57 15.54
N VAL A 186 20.34 -13.40 16.12
CA VAL A 186 19.64 -12.29 15.48
C VAL A 186 20.42 -10.97 15.54
N SER A 187 20.08 -10.05 14.65
CA SER A 187 20.58 -8.68 14.61
C SER A 187 19.43 -7.71 14.29
N PRO A 188 19.39 -6.49 14.84
CA PRO A 188 20.29 -5.95 15.85
C PRO A 188 20.12 -6.65 17.21
N ASN A 189 20.86 -6.20 18.23
CA ASN A 189 20.65 -6.67 19.59
C ASN A 189 19.20 -6.39 20.03
N ILE A 190 18.67 -7.27 20.86
CA ILE A 190 17.30 -7.20 21.37
C ILE A 190 17.12 -5.95 22.23
N ALA A 191 16.13 -5.13 21.91
CA ALA A 191 15.92 -3.85 22.57
C ALA A 191 15.19 -3.96 23.93
N THR A 192 14.34 -4.97 24.07
CA THR A 192 13.43 -5.19 25.22
C THR A 192 13.46 -6.65 25.64
N SER A 193 13.10 -6.95 26.89
CA SER A 193 13.04 -8.34 27.36
C SER A 193 11.81 -9.06 26.82
N TYR A 194 11.97 -10.30 26.37
CA TYR A 194 10.86 -11.19 26.03
C TYR A 194 10.88 -12.42 26.94
N ARG A 195 9.71 -12.91 27.32
CA ARG A 195 9.60 -14.10 28.19
C ARG A 195 9.57 -15.38 27.37
N ALA A 196 9.89 -16.49 28.00
CA ALA A 196 9.60 -17.81 27.45
C ALA A 196 8.10 -17.89 27.07
N GLY A 197 7.83 -18.41 25.88
CA GLY A 197 6.49 -18.45 25.28
C GLY A 197 6.16 -17.29 24.33
N SER A 198 6.94 -16.20 24.31
CA SER A 198 6.80 -15.15 23.27
C SER A 198 6.94 -15.78 21.88
N ARG A 199 6.16 -15.30 20.92
CA ARG A 199 6.14 -15.84 19.56
C ARG A 199 7.29 -15.28 18.75
N VAL A 200 7.87 -16.13 17.92
CA VAL A 200 8.87 -15.78 16.93
C VAL A 200 8.37 -16.29 15.59
N VAL A 201 8.15 -15.39 14.64
CA VAL A 201 7.62 -15.71 13.31
C VAL A 201 8.49 -15.05 12.25
N GLN A 202 8.58 -15.66 11.08
CA GLN A 202 9.02 -14.92 9.91
C GLN A 202 8.01 -13.80 9.63
N ALA A 203 8.51 -12.63 9.25
CA ALA A 203 7.67 -11.50 8.92
C ALA A 203 8.14 -10.82 7.65
N VAL A 204 7.20 -10.26 6.93
CA VAL A 204 7.46 -9.23 5.92
C VAL A 204 7.07 -7.90 6.54
N ASP A 205 8.01 -6.97 6.46
CA ASP A 205 7.83 -5.56 6.77
C ASP A 205 7.82 -4.79 5.45
N ARG A 206 6.73 -4.07 5.19
CA ARG A 206 6.63 -3.23 4.01
C ARG A 206 6.14 -1.84 4.39
N THR A 207 6.97 -0.85 4.12
CA THR A 207 6.60 0.56 4.19
C THR A 207 6.41 1.14 2.79
N TYR A 208 5.28 1.80 2.55
CA TYR A 208 5.07 2.65 1.37
C TYR A 208 4.99 4.11 1.79
N PHE A 209 5.62 4.98 1.01
CA PHE A 209 5.55 6.42 1.25
C PHE A 209 5.71 7.24 -0.04
N LEU A 210 5.25 8.48 0.01
CA LEU A 210 5.47 9.45 -1.05
C LEU A 210 6.81 10.15 -0.86
N LYS A 211 7.74 9.95 -1.79
CA LYS A 211 8.91 10.82 -1.92
C LYS A 211 8.54 12.01 -2.77
N ASN A 212 8.55 13.19 -2.16
CA ASN A 212 8.25 14.46 -2.79
C ASN A 212 9.42 15.43 -2.57
N ASP A 213 10.41 15.37 -3.46
CA ASP A 213 11.57 16.26 -3.43
C ASP A 213 11.53 17.23 -4.61
N THR A 214 11.09 18.46 -4.32
CA THR A 214 11.00 19.54 -5.30
C THR A 214 12.35 20.08 -5.74
N THR A 215 13.43 19.82 -4.99
CA THR A 215 14.78 20.30 -5.32
C THR A 215 15.41 19.43 -6.40
N SER A 216 15.24 18.11 -6.29
CA SER A 216 15.73 17.13 -7.27
C SER A 216 14.69 16.73 -8.31
N ASP A 217 13.51 17.36 -8.29
CA ASP A 217 12.37 17.03 -9.15
C ASP A 217 11.98 15.55 -9.09
N THR A 218 12.04 14.96 -7.89
CA THR A 218 11.78 13.54 -7.67
C THR A 218 10.45 13.35 -6.95
N HIS A 219 9.50 12.75 -7.65
CA HIS A 219 8.13 12.51 -7.19
C HIS A 219 7.79 11.03 -7.38
N GLN A 220 7.92 10.22 -6.33
CA GLN A 220 7.90 8.76 -6.45
C GLN A 220 7.08 8.12 -5.34
N LEU A 221 6.35 7.05 -5.68
CA LEU A 221 5.96 6.07 -4.67
C LEU A 221 7.19 5.24 -4.35
N MET A 222 7.58 5.25 -3.08
CA MET A 222 8.70 4.47 -2.57
C MET A 222 8.19 3.26 -1.79
N SER A 223 8.97 2.18 -1.86
CA SER A 223 8.83 0.99 -1.03
C SER A 223 10.10 0.83 -0.19
N TYR A 224 9.92 0.44 1.07
CA TYR A 224 11.00 0.15 1.99
C TYR A 224 10.69 -1.17 2.71
N ASP A 225 11.70 -2.03 2.81
CA ASP A 225 11.61 -3.37 3.41
C ASP A 225 11.96 -3.39 4.90
N GLY A 226 12.13 -2.20 5.50
CA GLY A 226 12.50 -2.09 6.90
C GLY A 226 13.99 -2.28 7.18
N SER A 227 14.79 -2.76 6.23
CA SER A 227 16.21 -3.10 6.46
C SER A 227 17.14 -1.88 6.47
N THR A 228 18.45 -2.08 6.54
CA THR A 228 19.43 -1.01 6.31
C THR A 228 19.65 -0.68 4.83
N ASN A 229 18.99 -1.40 3.93
CA ASN A 229 19.05 -1.13 2.50
C ASN A 229 18.32 0.18 2.17
N GLY A 230 18.67 0.75 1.02
CA GLY A 230 18.03 1.97 0.54
C GLY A 230 16.58 1.75 0.11
N ASP A 231 15.80 2.82 0.17
CA ASP A 231 14.42 2.85 -0.33
C ASP A 231 14.39 2.58 -1.85
N LEU A 232 13.42 1.77 -2.30
CA LEU A 232 13.25 1.40 -3.69
C LEU A 232 12.10 2.18 -4.33
N PRO A 233 12.31 2.84 -5.49
CA PRO A 233 11.21 3.47 -6.22
C PRO A 233 10.33 2.39 -6.85
N VAL A 234 9.01 2.52 -6.67
CA VAL A 234 8.01 1.62 -7.25
C VAL A 234 7.45 2.24 -8.53
N VAL A 235 7.06 3.51 -8.47
CA VAL A 235 6.47 4.27 -9.58
C VAL A 235 6.93 5.72 -9.51
N ASP A 236 7.30 6.29 -10.66
CA ASP A 236 7.65 7.70 -10.83
C ASP A 236 6.44 8.60 -11.14
N HIS A 237 6.62 9.91 -10.97
CA HIS A 237 5.63 10.96 -11.22
C HIS A 237 4.35 10.78 -10.38
N VAL A 238 4.53 10.36 -9.13
CA VAL A 238 3.47 10.30 -8.13
C VAL A 238 3.47 11.60 -7.37
N VAL A 239 2.41 12.39 -7.50
CA VAL A 239 2.32 13.76 -6.96
C VAL A 239 1.37 13.90 -5.78
N GLY A 240 0.63 12.83 -5.46
CA GLY A 240 -0.19 12.78 -4.27
C GLY A 240 -0.43 11.33 -3.85
N LEU A 241 -0.39 11.10 -2.55
CA LEU A 241 -0.67 9.82 -1.92
C LEU A 241 -1.36 10.11 -0.59
N THR A 242 -2.46 9.43 -0.31
CA THR A 242 -3.16 9.54 0.97
C THR A 242 -3.74 8.20 1.37
N PHE A 243 -3.55 7.84 2.63
CA PHE A 243 -4.14 6.71 3.32
C PHE A 243 -5.16 7.23 4.33
N GLU A 244 -6.38 6.70 4.25
CA GLU A 244 -7.44 6.92 5.24
C GLU A 244 -7.82 5.60 5.89
N TYR A 245 -8.00 5.63 7.20
CA TYR A 245 -8.21 4.44 8.01
C TYR A 245 -9.65 4.36 8.49
N PHE A 246 -10.24 3.16 8.40
CA PHE A 246 -11.59 2.89 8.86
C PHE A 246 -11.56 1.69 9.80
N GLY A 247 -12.09 1.87 11.01
CA GLY A 247 -11.98 0.91 12.08
C GLY A 247 -13.30 0.45 12.69
N ASP A 248 -13.24 -0.63 13.47
CA ASP A 248 -14.38 -1.10 14.25
C ASP A 248 -14.67 -0.13 15.41
N PRO A 249 -15.90 0.39 15.50
CA PRO A 249 -16.27 1.29 16.59
C PRO A 249 -16.37 0.61 17.96
N HIS A 250 -16.53 -0.71 18.01
CA HIS A 250 -16.65 -1.43 19.29
C HIS A 250 -15.27 -1.68 19.88
N PRO A 251 -15.09 -1.48 21.20
CA PRO A 251 -13.84 -1.76 21.88
C PRO A 251 -13.58 -3.28 21.96
N PRO A 252 -12.34 -3.70 22.27
CA PRO A 252 -12.00 -5.12 22.30
C PRO A 252 -12.77 -5.83 23.41
N MET A 253 -13.32 -7.00 23.11
CA MET A 253 -14.07 -7.81 24.09
C MET A 253 -13.27 -9.03 24.49
N LEU A 254 -13.23 -9.33 25.78
CA LEU A 254 -12.72 -10.59 26.30
C LEU A 254 -13.77 -11.69 26.08
N ARG A 255 -13.38 -12.76 25.40
CA ARG A 255 -14.20 -13.95 25.14
C ARG A 255 -13.65 -15.07 26.01
N THR A 256 -14.47 -15.54 26.95
CA THR A 256 -14.14 -16.72 27.74
C THR A 256 -14.38 -17.99 26.92
N ALA A 257 -13.38 -18.86 26.88
CA ALA A 257 -13.53 -20.24 26.47
C ALA A 257 -13.72 -21.13 27.71
N ALA A 258 -13.78 -22.45 27.53
CA ALA A 258 -14.08 -23.40 28.61
C ALA A 258 -13.11 -23.31 29.81
N THR A 259 -11.90 -22.78 29.61
CA THR A 259 -10.96 -22.45 30.69
C THR A 259 -10.44 -21.02 30.58
N VAL A 260 -9.96 -20.44 31.69
CA VAL A 260 -9.33 -19.12 31.70
C VAL A 260 -8.07 -19.11 30.82
N ALA A 261 -7.34 -20.21 30.70
CA ALA A 261 -6.19 -20.30 29.80
C ALA A 261 -6.58 -20.12 28.33
N ASP A 262 -7.80 -20.53 27.96
CA ASP A 262 -8.32 -20.50 26.59
C ASP A 262 -9.05 -19.19 26.23
N SER A 263 -9.14 -18.22 27.16
CA SER A 263 -9.79 -16.94 26.86
C SER A 263 -9.00 -16.15 25.80
N TRP A 264 -9.71 -15.56 24.85
CA TRP A 264 -9.16 -14.77 23.76
C TRP A 264 -9.89 -13.42 23.64
N THR A 265 -9.28 -12.46 22.97
CA THR A 265 -9.83 -11.12 22.75
C THR A 265 -10.32 -10.99 21.31
N THR A 266 -11.41 -10.26 21.07
CA THR A 266 -11.86 -10.00 19.68
C THR A 266 -10.77 -9.36 18.83
N TYR A 267 -9.90 -8.56 19.45
CA TYR A 267 -8.65 -8.06 18.91
C TYR A 267 -7.76 -7.53 20.04
N GLY A 268 -6.47 -7.32 19.75
CA GLY A 268 -5.53 -6.73 20.70
C GLY A 268 -5.07 -7.65 21.83
N PRO A 269 -4.05 -7.24 22.59
CA PRO A 269 -3.39 -8.10 23.56
C PRO A 269 -4.34 -8.53 24.67
N ARG A 270 -4.23 -9.81 25.07
CA ARG A 270 -4.98 -10.36 26.20
C ARG A 270 -4.51 -9.69 27.50
N PRO A 271 -5.41 -9.30 28.40
CA PRO A 271 -4.98 -8.72 29.66
C PRO A 271 -4.31 -9.77 30.56
N PRO A 272 -3.35 -9.36 31.40
CA PRO A 272 -2.73 -10.26 32.38
C PRO A 272 -3.78 -10.76 33.38
N ALA A 273 -3.47 -11.84 34.11
CA ALA A 273 -4.36 -12.28 35.19
C ALA A 273 -4.55 -11.17 36.23
N ILE A 274 -5.74 -11.10 36.85
CA ILE A 274 -6.04 -10.12 37.90
C ILE A 274 -4.99 -10.24 39.02
N GLY A 275 -4.40 -9.11 39.41
CA GLY A 275 -3.32 -9.04 40.40
C GLY A 275 -1.91 -9.24 39.84
N VAL A 276 -1.75 -9.55 38.55
CA VAL A 276 -0.45 -9.63 37.88
C VAL A 276 -0.19 -8.35 37.09
N GLN A 277 0.94 -7.70 37.36
CA GLN A 277 1.41 -6.55 36.59
C GLN A 277 2.48 -6.99 35.58
N SER A 278 2.19 -6.82 34.29
CA SER A 278 3.10 -7.19 33.19
C SER A 278 3.74 -6.00 32.47
N THR A 279 3.15 -4.80 32.61
CA THR A 279 3.61 -3.55 31.98
C THR A 279 3.52 -2.40 32.99
N ALA A 280 3.75 -1.16 32.56
CA ALA A 280 3.55 0.02 33.41
C ALA A 280 2.07 0.26 33.79
N TYR A 281 1.12 -0.44 33.16
CA TYR A 281 -0.29 -0.41 33.58
C TYR A 281 -0.49 -1.08 34.96
N PRO A 282 -1.57 -0.74 35.69
CA PRO A 282 -1.92 -1.41 36.93
C PRO A 282 -2.07 -2.94 36.79
N ALA A 283 -1.97 -3.65 37.92
CA ALA A 283 -2.06 -5.11 37.93
C ALA A 283 -3.42 -5.61 37.40
N GLY A 284 -3.40 -6.54 36.46
CA GLY A 284 -4.59 -7.03 35.75
C GLY A 284 -5.02 -6.15 34.57
N GLU A 285 -4.31 -5.06 34.27
CA GLU A 285 -4.61 -4.14 33.17
C GLU A 285 -3.57 -4.21 32.05
N ASN A 286 -3.93 -3.71 30.87
CA ASN A 286 -3.01 -3.43 29.77
C ASN A 286 -3.51 -2.21 28.97
N CYS A 287 -2.93 -2.00 27.79
CA CYS A 287 -3.31 -0.89 26.92
C CYS A 287 -4.75 -0.96 26.39
N VAL A 288 -5.40 -2.14 26.39
CA VAL A 288 -6.75 -2.34 25.83
C VAL A 288 -7.82 -2.71 26.85
N PHE A 289 -7.44 -3.14 28.05
CA PHE A 289 -8.35 -3.46 29.17
C PHE A 289 -7.91 -2.78 30.46
N GLN A 290 -8.89 -2.46 31.30
CA GLN A 290 -8.72 -1.93 32.65
C GLN A 290 -9.58 -2.71 33.64
N ILE A 291 -9.30 -2.58 34.94
CA ILE A 291 -10.16 -3.15 35.97
C ILE A 291 -11.25 -2.12 36.30
N ASP A 292 -12.50 -2.53 36.17
CA ASP A 292 -13.62 -1.76 36.67
C ASP A 292 -13.62 -1.80 38.20
N ILE A 293 -13.60 -0.62 38.83
CA ILE A 293 -13.41 -0.50 40.28
C ILE A 293 -14.59 -1.06 41.08
N ASP A 294 -15.79 -1.04 40.49
CA ASP A 294 -17.02 -1.47 41.16
C ASP A 294 -17.19 -2.99 41.09
N SER A 295 -16.97 -3.59 39.91
CA SER A 295 -17.11 -5.04 39.70
C SER A 295 -15.85 -5.85 39.97
N GLY A 296 -14.68 -5.21 39.97
CA GLY A 296 -13.37 -5.88 40.00
C GLY A 296 -13.07 -6.71 38.75
N GLN A 297 -13.85 -6.54 37.67
CA GLN A 297 -13.70 -7.28 36.43
C GLN A 297 -12.89 -6.50 35.40
N GLN A 298 -12.27 -7.23 34.47
CA GLN A 298 -11.61 -6.65 33.31
C GLN A 298 -12.65 -6.15 32.31
N VAL A 299 -12.64 -4.85 32.04
CA VAL A 299 -13.50 -4.18 31.06
C VAL A 299 -12.64 -3.51 29.99
N PRO A 300 -13.17 -3.28 28.77
CA PRO A 300 -12.42 -2.62 27.73
C PRO A 300 -12.02 -1.20 28.15
N ARG A 301 -10.77 -0.80 27.88
CA ARG A 301 -10.25 0.55 28.13
C ARG A 301 -10.69 1.54 27.05
N LEU A 302 -10.74 1.07 25.80
CA LEU A 302 -11.04 1.94 24.68
C LEU A 302 -12.53 2.32 24.65
N PRO A 303 -12.87 3.55 24.22
CA PRO A 303 -14.26 3.99 24.15
C PRO A 303 -15.02 3.33 22.99
N VAL A 304 -16.35 3.39 23.01
CA VAL A 304 -17.16 3.10 21.82
C VAL A 304 -17.12 4.31 20.89
N LEU A 305 -16.76 4.11 19.62
CA LEU A 305 -16.72 5.18 18.62
C LEU A 305 -18.04 5.26 17.82
N GLY A 306 -18.27 6.38 17.12
CA GLY A 306 -19.39 6.53 16.17
C GLY A 306 -20.77 6.22 16.75
N ALA A 307 -21.01 6.59 18.01
CA ALA A 307 -22.25 6.34 18.75
C ALA A 307 -22.68 4.85 18.83
N GLY A 308 -21.73 3.91 18.72
CA GLY A 308 -22.01 2.47 18.80
C GLY A 308 -22.66 1.88 17.55
N SER A 309 -22.50 2.54 16.40
CA SER A 309 -22.90 1.96 15.11
C SER A 309 -22.18 0.63 14.86
N ASN A 310 -22.79 -0.29 14.11
CA ASN A 310 -22.11 -1.49 13.60
C ASN A 310 -21.33 -1.23 12.28
N THR A 311 -21.34 0.00 11.79
CA THR A 311 -20.58 0.41 10.59
C THR A 311 -19.17 0.85 10.96
N LEU A 312 -18.20 0.62 10.07
CA LEU A 312 -16.85 1.15 10.26
C LEU A 312 -16.88 2.68 10.38
N VAL A 313 -16.07 3.21 11.27
CA VAL A 313 -15.89 4.66 11.47
C VAL A 313 -14.55 5.09 10.90
N GLN A 314 -14.47 6.29 10.34
CA GLN A 314 -13.18 6.85 9.95
C GLN A 314 -12.39 7.17 11.22
N LEU A 315 -11.15 6.69 11.28
CA LEU A 315 -10.20 7.02 12.33
C LEU A 315 -9.37 8.21 11.87
N THR A 316 -9.35 9.27 12.68
CA THR A 316 -8.58 10.48 12.41
C THR A 316 -7.14 10.34 12.89
N ALA A 317 -6.27 11.27 12.51
CA ALA A 317 -4.91 11.32 13.05
C ALA A 317 -4.90 11.45 14.59
N VAL A 318 -5.90 12.13 15.15
CA VAL A 318 -6.03 12.32 16.60
C VAL A 318 -6.33 10.98 17.28
N ASP A 319 -7.29 10.22 16.74
CA ASP A 319 -7.67 8.90 17.28
C ASP A 319 -6.56 7.83 17.12
N LEU A 320 -5.48 8.13 16.40
CA LEU A 320 -4.37 7.19 16.16
C LEU A 320 -3.07 7.64 16.84
N THR A 321 -3.13 8.72 17.64
CA THR A 321 -1.97 9.28 18.34
C THR A 321 -2.28 9.75 19.76
N ASP A 322 -3.49 9.56 20.26
CA ASP A 322 -3.94 9.98 21.59
C ASP A 322 -3.64 8.96 22.69
N GLY A 323 -3.30 7.72 22.31
CA GLY A 323 -3.19 6.58 23.20
C GLY A 323 -4.56 6.06 23.62
N PRO A 324 -4.62 4.95 24.38
CA PRO A 324 -3.56 4.38 25.21
C PRO A 324 -2.43 3.70 24.41
N TRP A 325 -1.21 3.78 24.93
CA TRP A 325 -0.02 3.24 24.28
C TRP A 325 0.16 1.74 24.61
N CYS A 326 0.37 0.91 23.59
CA CYS A 326 0.75 -0.50 23.74
C CYS A 326 2.26 -0.68 23.47
N PRO A 327 2.99 -1.47 24.29
CA PRO A 327 2.54 -2.13 25.52
C PRO A 327 2.31 -1.15 26.69
N ASP A 328 3.04 -0.02 26.71
CA ASP A 328 2.81 1.13 27.59
C ASP A 328 3.50 2.40 27.06
N ALA A 329 3.35 3.52 27.78
CA ALA A 329 3.90 4.82 27.39
C ALA A 329 5.44 4.90 27.42
N THR A 330 6.11 3.98 28.10
CA THR A 330 7.57 3.97 28.27
C THR A 330 8.29 3.16 27.19
N ALA A 331 7.58 2.24 26.54
CA ALA A 331 8.14 1.44 25.47
C ALA A 331 8.56 2.29 24.25
N ALA A 332 9.74 1.97 23.70
CA ALA A 332 10.33 2.72 22.59
C ALA A 332 9.59 2.48 21.26
N ASN A 333 9.14 1.25 21.06
CA ASN A 333 8.36 0.76 19.92
C ASN A 333 6.84 0.92 20.11
N ARG A 334 6.41 1.70 21.11
CA ARG A 334 4.99 1.82 21.45
C ARG A 334 4.16 2.36 20.29
N TRP A 335 2.90 1.98 20.30
CA TRP A 335 1.93 2.31 19.27
C TRP A 335 0.56 2.51 19.91
N ASP A 336 -0.31 3.24 19.21
CA ASP A 336 -1.63 3.58 19.72
C ASP A 336 -2.59 2.38 19.63
N ALA A 337 -3.23 2.02 20.74
CA ALA A 337 -4.18 0.92 20.81
C ALA A 337 -5.33 1.02 19.80
N ASP A 338 -5.73 2.22 19.38
CA ASP A 338 -6.78 2.42 18.38
C ASP A 338 -6.37 1.95 16.97
N LEU A 339 -5.08 1.75 16.70
CA LEU A 339 -4.60 1.10 15.47
C LEU A 339 -5.11 -0.35 15.34
N LEU A 340 -5.40 -1.03 16.46
CA LEU A 340 -6.04 -2.35 16.44
C LEU A 340 -7.49 -2.32 15.93
N ARG A 341 -8.09 -1.14 15.74
CA ARG A 341 -9.42 -1.02 15.17
C ARG A 341 -9.43 -1.08 13.67
N ILE A 342 -8.30 -0.84 12.98
CA ILE A 342 -8.26 -0.74 11.52
C ILE A 342 -8.79 -2.03 10.87
N ARG A 343 -9.82 -1.90 10.04
CA ARG A 343 -10.43 -3.01 9.26
C ARG A 343 -10.45 -2.76 7.76
N LYS A 344 -10.31 -1.49 7.38
CA LYS A 344 -10.31 -1.04 5.99
C LYS A 344 -9.40 0.17 5.84
N ILE A 345 -8.70 0.22 4.71
CA ILE A 345 -7.80 1.30 4.34
C ILE A 345 -8.27 1.81 2.97
N ALA A 346 -8.54 3.11 2.87
CA ALA A 346 -8.74 3.75 1.57
C ALA A 346 -7.43 4.40 1.13
N VAL A 347 -7.07 4.16 -0.12
CA VAL A 347 -5.87 4.71 -0.74
C VAL A 347 -6.30 5.64 -1.85
N THR A 348 -5.80 6.87 -1.84
CA THR A 348 -5.96 7.84 -2.93
C THR A 348 -4.58 8.14 -3.47
N VAL A 349 -4.39 7.98 -4.78
CA VAL A 349 -3.12 8.31 -5.43
C VAL A 349 -3.34 9.14 -6.67
N ARG A 350 -2.45 10.11 -6.89
CA ARG A 350 -2.47 11.02 -8.02
C ARG A 350 -1.17 10.94 -8.79
N VAL A 351 -1.26 10.66 -10.09
CA VAL A 351 -0.11 10.52 -11.01
C VAL A 351 -0.18 11.63 -12.06
N GLU A 352 0.95 12.28 -12.30
CA GLU A 352 1.09 13.30 -13.34
C GLU A 352 1.71 12.74 -14.62
N ALA A 353 1.53 13.48 -15.72
CA ALA A 353 2.33 13.25 -16.93
C ALA A 353 3.81 13.55 -16.65
N ALA A 354 4.72 12.69 -17.10
CA ALA A 354 6.16 12.89 -17.00
C ALA A 354 6.66 14.06 -17.84
N ILE A 355 6.01 14.29 -18.98
CA ILE A 355 6.46 15.29 -19.95
C ILE A 355 5.87 16.66 -19.61
N ASP A 356 6.74 17.58 -19.18
CA ASP A 356 6.38 18.97 -18.85
C ASP A 356 5.64 19.69 -19.99
N ALA A 357 5.98 19.39 -21.24
CA ALA A 357 5.35 19.97 -22.44
C ALA A 357 3.90 19.49 -22.67
N LEU A 358 3.44 18.50 -21.90
CA LEU A 358 2.06 18.03 -21.87
C LEU A 358 1.33 18.46 -20.60
N ARG A 359 2.01 19.13 -19.66
CA ARG A 359 1.39 19.71 -18.46
C ARG A 359 1.05 21.19 -18.67
N GLY A 360 -0.11 21.61 -18.17
CA GLY A 360 -0.54 23.01 -18.16
C GLY A 360 -0.10 23.75 -16.90
N PRO A 361 -0.58 24.98 -16.66
CA PRO A 361 -0.37 25.69 -15.41
C PRO A 361 -0.90 24.90 -14.21
N ALA A 362 -0.24 25.01 -13.06
CA ALA A 362 -0.68 24.37 -11.82
C ALA A 362 -2.12 24.79 -11.45
N GLY A 363 -2.90 23.84 -10.96
CA GLY A 363 -4.31 24.04 -10.63
C GLY A 363 -5.05 22.72 -10.46
N ARG A 364 -6.35 22.69 -10.77
CA ARG A 364 -7.19 21.49 -10.57
C ARG A 364 -6.69 20.29 -11.38
N LEU A 365 -6.29 20.52 -12.63
CA LEU A 365 -5.84 19.47 -13.57
C LEU A 365 -4.39 19.05 -13.36
N PHE A 366 -3.56 19.90 -12.75
CA PHE A 366 -2.12 19.70 -12.64
C PHE A 366 -1.65 20.11 -11.24
N ALA A 367 -1.19 19.17 -10.44
CA ALA A 367 -0.58 19.44 -9.15
C ALA A 367 0.70 20.26 -9.33
N ARG A 368 1.44 19.98 -10.40
CA ARG A 368 2.67 20.67 -10.76
C ARG A 368 2.56 21.33 -12.13
N PRO A 369 3.14 22.53 -12.29
CA PRO A 369 3.07 23.21 -13.58
C PRO A 369 3.89 22.49 -14.65
N GLY A 370 3.45 22.64 -15.89
CA GLY A 370 4.23 22.32 -17.09
C GLY A 370 4.57 23.53 -17.93
N THR A 371 5.08 23.26 -19.13
CA THR A 371 5.45 24.28 -20.11
C THR A 371 4.39 24.48 -21.19
N SER A 372 3.35 23.63 -21.25
CA SER A 372 2.30 23.75 -22.26
C SER A 372 1.42 24.97 -22.04
N ARG A 373 1.32 25.81 -23.08
CA ARG A 373 0.36 26.92 -23.16
C ARG A 373 -0.90 26.55 -23.93
N ALA A 374 -0.96 25.35 -24.51
CA ALA A 374 -2.03 24.93 -25.41
C ALA A 374 -2.85 23.79 -24.80
N GLY A 375 -4.09 24.06 -24.43
CA GLY A 375 -4.99 23.09 -23.79
C GLY A 375 -5.22 21.79 -24.55
N ARG A 376 -5.01 21.79 -25.87
CA ARG A 376 -5.16 20.61 -26.75
C ARG A 376 -4.06 19.55 -26.59
N THR A 377 -2.93 19.87 -25.96
CA THR A 377 -1.84 18.90 -25.69
C THR A 377 -1.79 18.47 -24.24
N TRP A 378 -2.75 18.93 -23.44
CA TRP A 378 -2.76 18.68 -22.02
C TRP A 378 -3.06 17.21 -21.71
N VAL A 379 -2.23 16.63 -20.85
CA VAL A 379 -2.46 15.33 -20.22
C VAL A 379 -2.62 15.61 -18.73
N PRO A 380 -3.87 15.82 -18.25
CA PRO A 380 -4.15 16.09 -16.85
C PRO A 380 -3.67 14.95 -15.95
N ASP A 381 -3.38 15.28 -14.70
CA ASP A 381 -3.16 14.28 -13.67
C ASP A 381 -4.37 13.37 -13.56
N GLN A 382 -4.10 12.12 -13.22
CA GLN A 382 -5.13 11.13 -12.99
C GLN A 382 -5.09 10.67 -11.54
N GLU A 383 -6.26 10.60 -10.94
CA GLU A 383 -6.44 10.18 -9.56
C GLU A 383 -7.17 8.84 -9.53
N LEU A 384 -6.64 7.90 -8.75
CA LEU A 384 -7.26 6.62 -8.46
C LEU A 384 -7.51 6.54 -6.96
N ARG A 385 -8.74 6.19 -6.58
CA ARG A 385 -9.10 5.86 -5.21
C ARG A 385 -9.64 4.44 -5.14
N PHE A 386 -9.09 3.63 -4.26
CA PHE A 386 -9.56 2.28 -3.98
C PHE A 386 -9.57 1.99 -2.48
N GLN A 387 -10.27 0.94 -2.08
CA GLN A 387 -10.38 0.53 -0.69
C GLN A 387 -9.98 -0.93 -0.55
N VAL A 388 -9.21 -1.25 0.49
CA VAL A 388 -8.79 -2.61 0.82
C VAL A 388 -9.29 -2.94 2.21
N SER A 389 -9.91 -4.11 2.35
CA SER A 389 -10.24 -4.71 3.65
C SER A 389 -9.33 -5.92 3.86
N PRO A 390 -8.21 -5.77 4.59
CA PRO A 390 -7.27 -6.85 4.79
C PRO A 390 -7.96 -8.04 5.45
N ARG A 391 -7.83 -9.23 4.87
CA ARG A 391 -8.62 -10.40 5.28
C ARG A 391 -8.34 -10.79 6.72
N ASN A 392 -7.08 -10.65 7.13
CA ASN A 392 -6.59 -11.09 8.44
C ASN A 392 -7.02 -10.17 9.59
N LEU A 393 -7.41 -8.92 9.30
CA LEU A 393 -7.90 -7.98 10.32
C LEU A 393 -9.39 -8.13 10.59
N ASN A 394 -10.10 -8.87 9.74
CA ASN A 394 -11.55 -9.09 9.84
C ASN A 394 -11.91 -10.45 10.44
N LEU A 395 -10.92 -11.21 10.91
CA LEU A 395 -11.08 -12.50 11.58
C LEU A 395 -11.53 -12.26 13.03
N GLY A 396 -12.82 -12.47 13.34
CA GLY A 396 -13.36 -12.33 14.70
C GLY A 396 -14.52 -11.35 14.86
N ARG A 397 -14.99 -10.75 13.77
CA ARG A 397 -16.23 -9.98 13.72
C ARG A 397 -17.47 -10.88 13.67
#